data_AF-A0A8S3KDT5-F1
#
_entry.id   AF-A0A8S3KDT5-F1
#
_cell.length_a   1.000
_cell.length_b   1.000
_cell.length_c   1.000
_cell.angle_alpha   90.00
_cell.angle_beta   90.00
_cell.angle_gamma   90.00
#
_symmetry.space_group_name_H-M   'P 1'
#
loop_
_entity.id
_entity.type
_entity.pdbx_description
1 polymer ?
#
loop_
_entity_poly.entity_id
_entity_poly.type
_entity_poly.pdbx_seq_one_letter_code
_entity_poly.pdbx_strand_id
1 'polypeptide(L)' 'MSDNNTKETKPLFQRLSQTIVPTHYDLTIRPCLDKFRFSGDVNIHL' A
#
# COMPACT_ATOMS: atom_id res chain seq x y z
N MET A 1 -42.30 6.41 0.72
CA MET A 1 -41.30 6.81 1.74
C MET A 1 -40.11 5.88 1.62
N SER A 2 -38.90 6.45 1.56
CA SER A 2 -37.70 5.83 1.01
C SER A 2 -36.97 4.88 1.96
N ASP A 3 -36.67 3.67 1.48
CA ASP A 3 -35.71 2.74 2.08
C ASP A 3 -34.28 3.10 1.63
N ASN A 4 -33.64 4.00 2.37
CA ASN A 4 -32.23 4.34 2.15
C ASN A 4 -31.34 3.29 2.81
N ASN A 5 -31.06 2.21 2.09
CA ASN A 5 -30.04 1.22 2.45
C ASN A 5 -28.64 1.82 2.24
N THR A 6 -28.15 2.54 3.24
CA THR A 6 -26.81 3.13 3.25
C THR A 6 -25.77 2.02 3.31
N LYS A 7 -25.26 1.60 2.16
CA LYS A 7 -24.07 0.74 2.08
C LYS A 7 -22.90 1.52 2.67
N GLU A 8 -22.54 1.22 3.93
CA GLU A 8 -21.31 1.73 4.54
C GLU A 8 -20.12 1.33 3.67
N THR A 9 -19.60 2.32 2.93
CA THR A 9 -18.40 2.13 2.12
C THR A 9 -17.24 2.15 3.09
N LYS A 10 -16.67 0.96 3.39
CA LYS A 10 -15.44 0.89 4.20
C LYS A 10 -14.42 1.89 3.62
N PRO A 11 -13.81 2.75 4.45
CA PRO A 11 -12.81 3.67 3.94
C PRO A 11 -11.69 2.85 3.31
N LEU A 12 -11.37 3.17 2.05
CA LEU A 12 -10.38 2.45 1.24
C LEU A 12 -9.00 2.37 1.91
N PHE A 13 -8.72 3.28 2.86
CA PHE A 13 -7.47 3.31 3.60
C PHE A 13 -7.72 3.66 5.08
N GLN A 14 -7.42 2.71 5.96
CA GLN A 14 -7.25 3.00 7.38
C GLN A 14 -5.87 3.63 7.58
N ARG A 15 -5.78 4.74 8.33
CA ARG A 15 -4.49 5.36 8.65
C ARG A 15 -3.64 4.38 9.46
N LEU A 16 -2.36 4.29 9.13
CA LEU A 16 -1.37 3.56 9.91
C LEU A 16 -1.11 4.25 11.26
N SER A 17 -0.55 3.51 12.22
CA SER A 17 -0.13 4.07 13.51
C SER A 17 0.91 5.16 13.31
N GLN A 18 0.80 6.25 14.06
CA GLN A 18 1.78 7.34 14.05
C GLN A 18 3.09 6.97 14.75
N THR A 19 3.12 5.85 15.48
CA THR A 19 4.29 5.43 16.27
C THR A 19 5.28 4.57 15.49
N ILE A 20 4.89 4.03 14.34
CA ILE A 20 5.74 3.18 13.51
C ILE A 20 6.19 4.01 12.32
N VAL A 21 7.40 4.54 12.41
CA VAL A 21 7.98 5.43 11.40
C VAL A 21 9.28 4.81 10.90
N PRO A 22 9.33 4.35 9.65
CA PRO A 22 10.56 3.79 9.10
C PRO A 22 11.68 4.81 9.06
N THR A 23 12.89 4.37 9.39
CA THR A 23 14.11 5.18 9.39
C THR A 23 14.87 5.03 8.08
N HIS A 24 14.77 3.87 7.42
CA HIS A 24 15.46 3.59 6.17
C HIS A 24 14.74 2.55 5.30
N TYR A 25 14.95 2.62 3.99
CA TYR A 25 14.42 1.67 3.01
C TYR A 25 15.54 1.21 2.08
N ASP A 26 15.90 -0.08 2.16
CA ASP A 26 16.75 -0.70 1.15
C ASP A 26 15.86 -1.30 0.07
N LEU A 27 15.82 -0.66 -1.10
CA LEU A 27 14.97 -1.03 -2.22
C LEU A 27 15.80 -1.56 -3.39
N THR A 28 15.47 -2.75 -3.86
CA THR A 28 16.01 -3.30 -5.11
C THR A 28 14.88 -3.54 -6.11
N ILE A 29 15.00 -2.97 -7.31
CA ILE A 29 14.05 -3.17 -8.41
C ILE A 29 14.76 -3.88 -9.57
N ARG A 30 14.09 -4.90 -10.11
CA ARG A 30 14.52 -5.73 -11.25
C ARG A 30 13.49 -5.61 -12.37
N PRO A 31 13.69 -4.68 -13.33
CA PRO A 31 12.81 -4.53 -14.48
C PRO A 31 13.05 -5.62 -15.53
N CYS A 32 11.97 -6.17 -16.06
CA CYS A 32 11.94 -7.01 -17.26
C CYS A 32 11.21 -6.20 -18.35
N LEU A 33 11.99 -5.44 -19.13
CA LEU A 33 11.46 -4.45 -20.08
C LEU A 33 10.70 -5.10 -21.24
N ASP A 34 11.16 -6.26 -21.72
CA ASP A 34 10.52 -7.00 -22.81
C ASP A 34 9.07 -7.42 -22.46
N LYS A 35 8.80 -7.67 -21.19
CA LYS A 35 7.48 -8.07 -20.67
C LYS A 35 6.77 -6.94 -19.96
N PHE A 36 7.40 -5.78 -19.86
CA PHE A 36 6.93 -4.64 -19.08
C PHE A 36 6.55 -5.02 -17.64
N ARG A 37 7.34 -5.90 -17.02
CA ARG A 37 7.13 -6.38 -15.64
C ARG A 37 8.25 -5.91 -14.73
N PHE A 38 7.91 -5.57 -13.50
CA PHE A 38 8.88 -5.18 -12.47
C PHE A 38 8.75 -6.15 -11.30
N SER A 39 9.88 -6.59 -10.78
CA SER A 39 9.97 -7.35 -9.52
C SER A 39 11.00 -6.69 -8.62
N GLY A 40 11.05 -7.04 -7.34
CA GLY A 40 11.97 -6.39 -6.41
C GLY A 40 11.81 -6.89 -4.99
N ASP A 41 12.69 -6.41 -4.12
CA ASP A 41 12.64 -6.62 -2.68
C ASP A 41 12.76 -5.27 -1.98
N VAL A 42 12.13 -5.16 -0.82
CA VAL A 42 12.26 -4.00 0.06
C VAL A 42 12.55 -4.48 1.48
N ASN A 43 13.62 -3.98 2.08
CA ASN A 43 13.84 -4.09 3.52
C ASN A 43 13.53 -2.73 4.15
N ILE A 44 12.65 -2.74 5.14
CA ILE A 44 12.19 -1.55 5.85
C ILE A 44 12.80 -1.58 7.25
N HIS A 45 13.59 -0.58 7.57
CA HIS A 45 14.15 -0.39 8.91
C HIS A 45 13.24 0.54 9.69
N LEU A 46 12.92 0.19 10.94
CA LEU A 46 12.11 0.97 11.87
C LEU A 46 12.99 1.76 12.85
#